data_AF-A0A818NHT3-F1
#
_entry.id   AF-A0A818NHT3-F1
#
_cell.length_a   1.000
_cell.length_b   1.000
_cell.length_c   1.000
_cell.angle_alpha   90.00
_cell.angle_beta   90.00
_cell.angle_gamma   90.00
#
_symmetry.space_group_name_H-M   'P 1'
#
loop_
_entity.id
_entity.type
_entity.pdbx_description
1 polymer ?
#
loop_
_entity_poly.entity_id
_entity_poly.type
_entity_poly.pdbx_seq_one_letter_code
_entity_poly.pdbx_strand_id
1 'polypeptide(L)'
;MNIFEESKVLDSHLSSESTTTELSCLESSYPFSTVRQLSRTTRDYSSSPTPNFDRCNSQTNEKNTLMSSSEQSSVVQPLLTDLYQISMAYAYWKGNKHTEMATFDLYFRKNPFGGEYTLFAGLEECLKFIRDYKFHLSDIEYLRKVLPDYVEAEFFDYLLNLNMNDIKLYAVPEGTVVFPRIPLIRVEGSIFHTQLLETTLLNLVNFASLVATNAARFRQAAPAQKVLLEFGLRRAQGPDGGLSASKYCYLGGFDGTSNVLAGKLYDIPIKGTHAHAYVSSYESMDDLNERNLRDRISREVRPFADLCLQYLNEVGKILNILPDETNKGELAAFASYAIAFPTNLLALVDTYDVLKSGLPNFLAVARALHECNYKAIGLRLDSGDLAYLSLEVRKRFIETGQKFGLPYFNDFQIVASNDINEDTLISLAKQGNSIDTFGIGTHLVTCQKQAALGCVYKLVELAGIPRIKISQDVEKVTIPGRKNLYRVYGQDGKALCDLLTKFDEPVPQKGVKILSRHPFSDQRRAYVTPSSVTSLYKLYWADGEIKEPLPALKQIREYATDQLKHLRTDIVRDLNPTPYKVSLTNDLFNFMHELWIRSVPIGELN
;
A
#
# COMPACT_ATOMS: atom_id res chain seq x y z
N MET A 1 45.59 -27.14 -24.24
CA MET A 1 45.86 -26.84 -25.66
C MET A 1 44.70 -26.01 -26.18
N ASN A 2 44.76 -24.75 -26.59
CA ASN A 2 45.68 -23.60 -26.46
C ASN A 2 44.71 -22.38 -26.62
N ILE A 3 44.65 -21.41 -25.72
CA ILE A 3 45.51 -20.20 -25.57
C ILE A 3 45.32 -19.16 -26.68
N PHE A 4 45.09 -17.92 -26.23
CA PHE A 4 45.38 -16.55 -26.75
C PHE A 4 44.18 -15.68 -26.34
N GLU A 5 44.14 -14.83 -25.30
CA GLU A 5 45.12 -13.95 -24.65
C GLU A 5 45.85 -13.00 -25.61
N GLU A 6 45.48 -11.71 -25.59
CA GLU A 6 46.46 -10.63 -25.50
C GLU A 6 45.85 -9.31 -25.00
N SER A 7 46.56 -8.75 -24.02
CA SER A 7 46.41 -7.47 -23.33
C SER A 7 47.61 -6.57 -23.65
N LYS A 8 47.45 -5.24 -23.63
CA LYS A 8 48.44 -4.16 -23.33
C LYS A 8 47.73 -2.82 -23.60
N VAL A 9 47.59 -1.82 -22.74
CA VAL A 9 48.42 -1.12 -21.74
C VAL A 9 49.70 -0.50 -22.31
N LEU A 10 49.73 0.84 -22.42
CA LEU A 10 50.70 1.83 -21.89
C LEU A 10 50.38 3.21 -22.52
N ASP A 11 49.92 4.21 -21.76
CA ASP A 11 50.67 5.20 -20.95
C ASP A 11 51.61 6.13 -21.75
N SER A 12 51.31 7.44 -21.77
CA SER A 12 52.04 8.48 -21.00
C SER A 12 52.08 9.90 -21.64
N HIS A 13 51.75 10.87 -20.78
CA HIS A 13 52.31 12.24 -20.59
C HIS A 13 52.35 13.32 -21.68
N LEU A 14 51.78 14.50 -21.34
CA LEU A 14 52.43 15.83 -21.13
C LEU A 14 51.32 16.87 -20.81
N SER A 15 51.24 17.41 -19.58
CA SER A 15 51.65 18.79 -19.15
C SER A 15 51.05 19.92 -20.01
N SER A 16 50.47 21.01 -19.55
CA SER A 16 50.56 21.74 -18.28
C SER A 16 49.58 22.93 -18.29
N GLU A 17 49.42 23.55 -17.12
CA GLU A 17 49.06 24.94 -16.86
C GLU A 17 47.61 25.33 -16.51
N SER A 18 47.62 26.19 -15.49
CA SER A 18 46.63 26.66 -14.55
C SER A 18 45.68 27.69 -15.11
N THR A 19 44.46 27.75 -14.57
CA THR A 19 43.84 29.02 -14.17
C THR A 19 42.74 28.76 -13.14
N THR A 20 42.99 29.24 -11.92
CA THR A 20 42.02 29.50 -10.87
C THR A 20 41.14 30.68 -11.27
N THR A 21 39.81 30.55 -11.12
CA THR A 21 38.95 31.73 -10.95
C THR A 21 37.80 31.41 -10.02
N GLU A 22 37.85 32.07 -8.86
CA GLU A 22 36.74 32.29 -7.93
C GLU A 22 35.63 33.09 -8.63
N LEU A 23 34.37 32.79 -8.31
CA LEU A 23 33.24 33.66 -8.63
C LEU A 23 32.57 34.09 -7.33
N SER A 24 32.80 35.35 -7.00
CA SER A 24 32.23 36.11 -5.92
C SER A 24 30.90 36.76 -6.33
N CYS A 25 30.08 36.97 -5.31
CA CYS A 25 28.98 37.91 -5.10
C CYS A 25 28.49 38.78 -6.26
N LEU A 26 27.17 38.75 -6.49
CA LEU A 26 26.40 39.91 -6.95
C LEU A 26 25.06 39.98 -6.17
N GLU A 27 25.01 40.93 -5.23
CA GLU A 27 23.78 41.55 -4.73
C GLU A 27 23.39 42.73 -5.63
N SER A 28 22.08 43.02 -5.65
CA SER A 28 21.39 44.31 -5.88
C SER A 28 20.14 44.06 -6.75
N SER A 29 18.95 44.64 -6.54
CA SER A 29 18.43 45.57 -5.53
C SER A 29 16.92 45.81 -5.79
N TYR A 30 16.23 46.41 -4.79
CA TYR A 30 14.96 47.18 -4.83
C TYR A 30 13.64 46.54 -4.31
N PRO A 31 12.75 47.36 -3.69
CA PRO A 31 12.41 47.19 -2.27
C PRO A 31 10.91 46.96 -2.02
N PHE A 32 10.56 46.48 -0.82
CA PHE A 32 9.18 46.57 -0.31
C PHE A 32 9.12 47.33 1.02
N SER A 33 8.10 48.17 1.07
CA SER A 33 7.81 49.23 2.01
C SER A 33 7.31 48.76 3.38
N THR A 34 7.72 49.54 4.37
CA THR A 34 7.29 49.67 5.76
C THR A 34 5.77 49.64 5.99
N VAL A 35 5.30 48.91 7.02
CA VAL A 35 4.08 49.27 7.77
C VAL A 35 4.36 49.17 9.27
N ARG A 36 3.99 50.24 9.96
CA ARG A 36 4.22 50.56 11.39
C ARG A 36 3.32 49.76 12.34
N GLN A 37 3.86 49.56 13.55
CA GLN A 37 3.16 49.28 14.81
C GLN A 37 2.08 50.33 15.16
N LEU A 38 1.11 49.92 15.99
CA LEU A 38 0.48 50.62 17.15
C LEU A 38 -0.66 49.69 17.65
N SER A 39 -0.60 49.06 18.82
CA SER A 39 -0.71 49.51 20.22
C SER A 39 -2.08 49.15 20.84
N ARG A 40 -2.01 48.62 22.07
CA ARG A 40 -3.08 48.10 22.95
C ARG A 40 -4.21 49.10 23.24
N THR A 41 -5.41 48.58 23.55
CA THR A 41 -6.31 49.09 24.61
C THR A 41 -7.35 48.03 25.02
N THR A 42 -7.78 48.11 26.28
CA THR A 42 -8.59 47.18 27.10
C THR A 42 -10.07 47.62 27.24
N ARG A 43 -10.89 46.74 27.87
CA ARG A 43 -12.28 46.88 28.43
C ARG A 43 -13.37 46.14 27.62
N ASP A 44 -14.47 45.62 28.16
CA ASP A 44 -14.92 45.04 29.45
C ASP A 44 -16.37 44.52 29.20
N TYR A 45 -16.75 43.41 29.86
CA TYR A 45 -18.07 42.94 30.36
C TYR A 45 -19.42 42.92 29.57
N SER A 46 -20.17 41.85 29.89
CA SER A 46 -21.65 41.64 29.88
C SER A 46 -22.33 41.34 28.54
N SER A 47 -23.42 40.59 28.37
CA SER A 47 -24.26 39.66 29.16
C SER A 47 -25.29 39.05 28.17
N SER A 48 -25.72 37.81 28.39
CA SER A 48 -26.78 37.07 27.65
C SER A 48 -28.15 37.77 27.64
N PRO A 49 -29.15 37.41 26.79
CA PRO A 49 -29.92 36.16 26.96
C PRO A 49 -30.40 35.45 25.66
N THR A 50 -30.84 34.20 25.86
CA THR A 50 -31.50 33.25 24.95
C THR A 50 -32.90 33.68 24.46
N PRO A 51 -33.47 32.94 23.49
CA PRO A 51 -34.76 32.32 23.80
C PRO A 51 -34.87 30.84 23.38
N ASN A 52 -35.52 30.07 24.26
CA ASN A 52 -36.08 28.73 24.01
C ASN A 52 -37.32 28.83 23.11
N PHE A 53 -37.60 27.81 22.29
CA PHE A 53 -38.96 27.26 22.12
C PHE A 53 -38.94 25.83 21.57
N ASP A 54 -39.43 24.92 22.42
CA ASP A 54 -40.28 23.74 22.24
C ASP A 54 -39.96 22.55 21.32
N ARG A 55 -40.22 21.40 21.96
CA ARG A 55 -40.19 20.01 21.48
C ARG A 55 -41.31 19.73 20.48
N CYS A 56 -41.02 18.89 19.49
CA CYS A 56 -42.01 17.94 18.99
C CYS A 56 -41.34 16.59 18.68
N ASN A 57 -41.94 15.53 19.23
CA ASN A 57 -41.58 14.13 19.04
C ASN A 57 -41.97 13.66 17.64
N SER A 58 -41.06 12.97 16.95
CA SER A 58 -41.43 11.88 16.06
C SER A 58 -40.31 10.84 16.05
N GLN A 59 -40.54 9.75 16.78
CA GLN A 59 -39.81 8.50 16.65
C GLN A 59 -40.14 7.88 15.28
N THR A 60 -39.16 7.83 14.38
CA THR A 60 -39.17 6.89 13.24
C THR A 60 -37.73 6.48 12.91
N ASN A 61 -37.41 5.21 13.24
CA ASN A 61 -36.41 4.34 12.59
C ASN A 61 -35.00 4.89 12.32
N GLU A 62 -34.20 5.08 13.37
CA GLU A 62 -32.73 5.07 13.27
C GLU A 62 -32.19 3.64 13.27
N LYS A 63 -32.27 2.93 12.14
CA LYS A 63 -31.42 1.76 11.84
C LYS A 63 -31.30 1.60 10.33
N ASN A 64 -30.57 2.51 9.67
CA ASN A 64 -29.94 2.32 8.34
C ASN A 64 -29.29 3.61 7.83
N THR A 65 -28.28 4.16 8.53
CA THR A 65 -27.45 5.23 7.91
C THR A 65 -26.08 5.38 8.59
N LEU A 66 -25.24 4.35 8.50
CA LEU A 66 -23.79 4.49 8.69
C LEU A 66 -23.07 3.63 7.64
N MET A 67 -23.38 3.84 6.36
CA MET A 67 -22.36 3.65 5.33
C MET A 67 -21.54 4.94 5.34
N SER A 68 -20.33 4.91 5.90
CA SER A 68 -19.43 6.04 5.76
C SER A 68 -19.16 6.23 4.27
N SER A 69 -19.74 7.28 3.70
CA SER A 69 -19.35 7.80 2.40
C SER A 69 -17.89 8.25 2.49
N SER A 70 -16.96 7.34 2.26
CA SER A 70 -15.59 7.74 1.94
C SER A 70 -15.69 8.43 0.58
N GLU A 71 -15.76 9.76 0.60
CA GLU A 71 -15.67 10.60 -0.59
C GLU A 71 -14.41 10.20 -1.37
N GLN A 72 -14.56 10.04 -2.68
CA GLN A 72 -13.46 9.69 -3.58
C GLN A 72 -12.36 10.75 -3.50
N SER A 73 -11.10 10.32 -3.66
CA SER A 73 -9.99 11.25 -3.79
C SER A 73 -10.27 12.28 -4.89
N SER A 74 -10.16 13.57 -4.58
CA SER A 74 -10.40 14.66 -5.54
C SER A 74 -9.45 14.64 -6.75
N VAL A 75 -8.38 13.84 -6.67
CA VAL A 75 -7.41 13.64 -7.75
C VAL A 75 -7.92 12.63 -8.80
N VAL A 76 -8.76 11.68 -8.40
CA VAL A 76 -9.27 10.62 -9.30
C VAL A 76 -10.52 11.14 -10.00
N GLN A 77 -10.36 11.58 -11.25
CA GLN A 77 -11.41 12.22 -12.06
C GLN A 77 -11.14 12.01 -13.56
N PRO A 78 -12.05 12.37 -14.49
CA PRO A 78 -11.87 12.10 -15.93
C PRO A 78 -10.58 12.65 -16.56
N LEU A 79 -10.07 13.77 -16.07
CA LEU A 79 -8.79 14.35 -16.53
C LEU A 79 -7.54 13.63 -15.98
N LEU A 80 -7.69 12.66 -15.07
CA LEU A 80 -6.61 11.74 -14.68
C LEU A 80 -6.41 10.70 -15.79
N THR A 81 -5.99 11.18 -16.94
CA THR A 81 -5.86 10.44 -18.19
C THR A 81 -4.75 11.05 -19.03
N ASP A 82 -4.29 10.31 -20.03
CA ASP A 82 -3.32 10.86 -20.97
C ASP A 82 -4.04 11.65 -22.08
N LEU A 83 -3.42 12.71 -22.61
CA LEU A 83 -4.01 13.52 -23.69
C LEU A 83 -4.43 12.67 -24.90
N TYR A 84 -3.66 11.62 -25.21
CA TYR A 84 -3.96 10.74 -26.34
C TYR A 84 -5.27 9.97 -26.16
N GLN A 85 -5.75 9.77 -24.93
CA GLN A 85 -7.06 9.15 -24.69
C GLN A 85 -8.20 10.06 -25.17
N ILE A 86 -8.10 11.37 -24.91
CA ILE A 86 -9.08 12.35 -25.38
C ILE A 86 -9.00 12.53 -26.90
N SER A 87 -7.80 12.57 -27.47
CA SER A 87 -7.67 12.70 -28.93
C SER A 87 -8.15 11.46 -29.69
N MET A 88 -7.94 10.25 -29.15
CA MET A 88 -8.53 9.02 -29.72
C MET A 88 -10.05 8.99 -29.55
N ALA A 89 -10.58 9.44 -28.40
CA ALA A 89 -12.01 9.56 -28.19
C ALA A 89 -12.65 10.50 -29.23
N TYR A 90 -12.04 11.66 -29.47
CA TYR A 90 -12.43 12.58 -30.54
C TYR A 90 -12.37 11.91 -31.92
N ALA A 91 -11.29 11.20 -32.25
CA ALA A 91 -11.17 10.50 -33.53
C ALA A 91 -12.27 9.43 -33.73
N TYR A 92 -12.62 8.67 -32.69
CA TYR A 92 -13.75 7.75 -32.73
C TYR A 92 -15.10 8.46 -32.89
N TRP A 93 -15.27 9.60 -32.23
CA TRP A 93 -16.47 10.42 -32.35
C TRP A 93 -16.62 10.95 -33.78
N LYS A 94 -15.59 11.62 -34.29
CA LYS A 94 -15.50 12.20 -35.63
C LYS A 94 -15.68 11.15 -36.73
N GLY A 95 -15.13 9.96 -36.53
CA GLY A 95 -15.25 8.82 -37.44
C GLY A 95 -16.55 8.03 -37.32
N ASN A 96 -17.52 8.45 -36.50
CA ASN A 96 -18.76 7.73 -36.22
C ASN A 96 -18.57 6.29 -35.70
N LYS A 97 -17.45 6.02 -35.03
CA LYS A 97 -17.12 4.72 -34.42
C LYS A 97 -17.42 4.67 -32.92
N HIS A 98 -17.65 5.81 -32.29
CA HIS A 98 -17.77 5.96 -30.83
C HIS A 98 -18.87 5.10 -30.18
N THR A 99 -19.86 4.64 -30.95
CA THR A 99 -20.96 3.77 -30.50
C THR A 99 -20.70 2.27 -30.70
N GLU A 100 -19.62 1.88 -31.40
CA GLU A 100 -19.29 0.46 -31.60
C GLU A 100 -19.02 -0.23 -30.27
N MET A 101 -19.67 -1.37 -30.02
CA MET A 101 -19.46 -2.13 -28.78
C MET A 101 -18.07 -2.75 -28.75
N ALA A 102 -17.33 -2.51 -27.67
CA ALA A 102 -15.99 -3.01 -27.44
C ALA A 102 -15.90 -3.76 -26.11
N THR A 103 -14.96 -4.70 -26.06
CA THR A 103 -14.54 -5.36 -24.82
C THR A 103 -13.05 -5.16 -24.62
N PHE A 104 -12.69 -4.69 -23.45
CA PHE A 104 -11.31 -4.57 -23.00
C PHE A 104 -11.04 -5.43 -21.77
N ASP A 105 -9.85 -6.00 -21.72
CA ASP A 105 -9.33 -6.78 -20.60
C ASP A 105 -8.15 -6.04 -19.94
N LEU A 106 -8.20 -5.88 -18.61
CA LEU A 106 -7.10 -5.39 -17.78
C LEU A 106 -6.39 -6.59 -17.12
N TYR A 107 -5.10 -6.78 -17.37
CA TYR A 107 -4.30 -7.86 -16.80
C TYR A 107 -2.83 -7.48 -16.67
N PHE A 108 -2.01 -8.26 -15.97
CA PHE A 108 -0.55 -8.05 -15.91
C PHE A 108 0.21 -9.23 -16.54
N ARG A 109 1.48 -9.01 -16.91
CA ARG A 109 2.27 -10.00 -17.67
C ARG A 109 3.20 -10.87 -16.83
N LYS A 110 3.62 -10.38 -15.66
CA LYS A 110 4.56 -11.06 -14.76
C LYS A 110 4.18 -10.77 -13.32
N ASN A 111 4.27 -11.78 -12.45
CA ASN A 111 4.14 -11.56 -11.03
C ASN A 111 5.28 -10.64 -10.54
N PRO A 112 5.02 -9.78 -9.54
CA PRO A 112 6.03 -8.85 -9.06
C PRO A 112 7.03 -9.53 -8.13
N PHE A 113 8.17 -8.88 -7.91
CA PHE A 113 9.17 -9.24 -6.89
C PHE A 113 9.81 -10.64 -7.09
N GLY A 114 9.74 -11.19 -8.31
CA GLY A 114 10.21 -12.55 -8.59
C GLY A 114 9.38 -13.66 -7.92
N GLY A 115 8.19 -13.32 -7.40
CA GLY A 115 7.23 -14.29 -6.86
C GLY A 115 6.37 -14.96 -7.94
N GLU A 116 5.49 -15.87 -7.53
CA GLU A 116 4.57 -16.57 -8.44
C GLU A 116 3.09 -16.31 -8.17
N TYR A 117 2.78 -15.28 -7.36
CA TYR A 117 1.41 -14.83 -7.12
C TYR A 117 1.34 -13.30 -7.02
N THR A 118 0.13 -12.77 -7.23
CA THR A 118 -0.23 -11.36 -6.99
C THR A 118 -1.57 -11.33 -6.25
N LEU A 119 -1.76 -10.42 -5.29
CA LEU A 119 -3.08 -10.14 -4.72
C LEU A 119 -3.76 -9.05 -5.54
N PHE A 120 -4.96 -9.33 -6.05
CA PHE A 120 -5.74 -8.32 -6.76
C PHE A 120 -6.33 -7.30 -5.79
N ALA A 121 -6.07 -6.02 -6.03
CA ALA A 121 -6.63 -4.90 -5.30
C ALA A 121 -6.83 -3.66 -6.20
N GLY A 122 -7.64 -2.72 -5.74
CA GLY A 122 -8.00 -1.47 -6.41
C GLY A 122 -9.42 -1.43 -6.98
N LEU A 123 -10.21 -2.50 -6.83
CA LEU A 123 -11.54 -2.60 -7.44
C LEU A 123 -12.52 -1.58 -6.86
N GLU A 124 -12.54 -1.41 -5.54
CA GLU A 124 -13.42 -0.43 -4.90
C GLU A 124 -13.20 0.99 -5.46
N GLU A 125 -11.95 1.41 -5.62
CA GLU A 125 -11.61 2.75 -6.14
C GLU A 125 -11.98 2.89 -7.63
N CYS A 126 -11.85 1.80 -8.41
CA CYS A 126 -12.32 1.78 -9.80
C CYS A 126 -13.84 1.99 -9.90
N LEU A 127 -14.60 1.34 -9.01
CA LEU A 127 -16.06 1.46 -9.00
C LEU A 127 -16.53 2.84 -8.52
N LYS A 128 -15.87 3.43 -7.52
CA LYS A 128 -16.10 4.84 -7.12
C LYS A 128 -15.87 5.76 -8.31
N PHE A 129 -14.73 5.61 -9.00
CA PHE A 129 -14.40 6.42 -10.17
C PHE A 129 -15.44 6.31 -11.29
N ILE A 130 -15.90 5.10 -11.60
CA ILE A 130 -16.93 4.88 -12.62
C ILE A 130 -18.27 5.52 -12.20
N ARG A 131 -18.66 5.37 -10.93
CA ARG A 131 -19.89 5.94 -10.38
C ARG A 131 -19.91 7.47 -10.47
N ASP A 132 -18.80 8.09 -10.11
CA ASP A 132 -18.68 9.56 -10.02
C ASP A 132 -18.10 10.18 -11.31
N TYR A 133 -17.96 9.39 -12.39
CA TYR A 133 -17.35 9.84 -13.64
C TYR A 133 -18.18 10.93 -14.29
N LYS A 134 -17.66 12.16 -14.28
CA LYS A 134 -18.28 13.30 -14.94
C LYS A 134 -17.26 14.38 -15.26
N PHE A 135 -17.31 14.93 -16.48
CA PHE A 135 -16.58 16.15 -16.81
C PHE A 135 -17.30 17.36 -16.24
N HIS A 136 -16.54 18.24 -15.59
CA HIS A 136 -17.03 19.54 -15.13
C HIS A 136 -16.82 20.61 -16.21
N LEU A 137 -17.54 21.73 -16.10
CA LEU A 137 -17.40 22.86 -17.03
C LEU A 137 -15.94 23.35 -17.12
N SER A 138 -15.24 23.40 -15.99
CA SER A 138 -13.81 23.75 -15.93
C SER A 138 -12.93 22.81 -16.75
N ASP A 139 -13.27 21.51 -16.78
CA ASP A 139 -12.51 20.50 -17.52
C ASP A 139 -12.70 20.69 -19.02
N ILE A 140 -13.94 20.96 -19.43
CA ILE A 140 -14.28 21.25 -20.82
C ILE A 140 -13.61 22.54 -21.30
N GLU A 141 -13.64 23.61 -20.49
CA GLU A 141 -12.94 24.87 -20.78
C GLU A 141 -11.42 24.66 -20.93
N TYR A 142 -10.83 23.79 -20.11
CA TYR A 142 -9.42 23.42 -20.24
C TYR A 142 -9.17 22.63 -21.54
N LEU A 143 -9.97 21.61 -21.84
CA LEU A 143 -9.82 20.80 -23.05
C LEU A 143 -9.97 21.63 -24.33
N ARG A 144 -10.85 22.64 -24.35
CA ARG A 144 -10.96 23.59 -25.48
C ARG A 144 -9.68 24.38 -25.73
N LYS A 145 -8.87 24.64 -24.70
CA LYS A 145 -7.59 25.35 -24.82
C LYS A 145 -6.44 24.44 -25.27
N VAL A 146 -6.52 23.15 -24.95
CA VAL A 146 -5.42 22.18 -25.20
C VAL A 146 -5.60 21.47 -26.54
N LEU A 147 -6.84 21.19 -26.94
CA LEU A 147 -7.13 20.57 -28.23
C LEU A 147 -7.07 21.61 -29.36
N PRO A 148 -6.79 21.19 -30.60
CA PRO A 148 -6.75 22.11 -31.74
C PRO A 148 -8.09 22.84 -31.96
N ASP A 149 -8.03 24.10 -32.39
CA ASP A 149 -9.20 24.98 -32.60
C ASP A 149 -10.22 24.46 -33.63
N TYR A 150 -9.84 23.47 -34.45
CA TYR A 150 -10.73 22.82 -35.42
C TYR A 150 -11.58 21.69 -34.83
N VAL A 151 -11.42 21.34 -33.55
CA VAL A 151 -12.27 20.34 -32.89
C VAL A 151 -13.68 20.90 -32.69
N GLU A 152 -14.69 20.12 -33.09
CA GLU A 152 -16.09 20.55 -33.05
C GLU A 152 -16.60 20.87 -31.64
N ALA A 153 -17.44 21.91 -31.53
CA ALA A 153 -18.06 22.30 -30.26
C ALA A 153 -18.92 21.17 -29.68
N GLU A 154 -19.59 20.42 -30.55
CA GLU A 154 -20.47 19.30 -30.24
C GLU A 154 -19.75 18.14 -29.56
N PHE A 155 -18.44 17.96 -29.81
CA PHE A 155 -17.65 16.96 -29.10
C PHE A 155 -17.49 17.32 -27.63
N PHE A 156 -17.31 18.60 -27.31
CA PHE A 156 -17.21 19.06 -25.93
C PHE A 156 -18.55 18.96 -25.20
N ASP A 157 -19.66 19.24 -25.89
CA ASP A 157 -21.00 19.04 -25.35
C ASP A 157 -21.28 17.55 -25.11
N TYR A 158 -20.77 16.67 -25.98
CA TYR A 158 -20.82 15.23 -25.81
C TYR A 158 -20.04 14.78 -24.56
N LEU A 159 -18.82 15.28 -24.35
CA LEU A 159 -18.03 14.99 -23.13
C LEU A 159 -18.73 15.47 -21.86
N LEU A 160 -19.32 16.67 -21.88
CA LEU A 160 -19.98 17.26 -20.70
C LEU A 160 -21.19 16.43 -20.22
N ASN A 161 -21.88 15.75 -21.13
CA ASN A 161 -23.04 14.91 -20.85
C ASN A 161 -22.70 13.43 -20.64
N LEU A 162 -21.41 13.07 -20.72
CA LEU A 162 -20.95 11.70 -20.60
C LEU A 162 -21.15 11.16 -19.17
N ASN A 163 -21.56 9.91 -19.08
CA ASN A 163 -21.62 9.12 -17.85
C ASN A 163 -21.23 7.67 -18.16
N MET A 164 -21.15 6.81 -17.15
CA MET A 164 -20.72 5.42 -17.31
C MET A 164 -21.87 4.41 -17.12
N ASN A 165 -23.12 4.81 -17.34
CA ASN A 165 -24.27 3.94 -17.06
C ASN A 165 -24.36 2.76 -18.04
N ASP A 166 -23.95 2.97 -19.29
CA ASP A 166 -24.09 1.99 -20.39
C ASP A 166 -22.90 1.02 -20.51
N ILE A 167 -21.95 1.05 -19.57
CA ILE A 167 -20.86 0.07 -19.51
C ILE A 167 -21.21 -1.08 -18.57
N LYS A 168 -20.56 -2.22 -18.77
CA LYS A 168 -20.51 -3.33 -17.83
C LYS A 168 -19.09 -3.56 -17.38
N LEU A 169 -18.88 -3.69 -16.07
CA LEU A 169 -17.60 -4.05 -15.50
C LEU A 169 -17.71 -5.39 -14.79
N TYR A 170 -16.94 -6.36 -15.27
CA TYR A 170 -16.72 -7.63 -14.58
C TYR A 170 -15.34 -7.63 -13.93
N ALA A 171 -15.21 -8.21 -12.77
CA ALA A 171 -13.91 -8.34 -12.11
C ALA A 171 -13.81 -9.62 -11.30
N VAL A 172 -12.56 -10.01 -11.05
CA VAL A 172 -12.25 -10.97 -9.97
C VAL A 172 -12.49 -10.26 -8.62
N PRO A 173 -13.01 -10.93 -7.58
CA PRO A 173 -13.15 -10.31 -6.27
C PRO A 173 -11.83 -9.76 -5.73
N GLU A 174 -11.86 -8.56 -5.16
CA GLU A 174 -10.72 -7.96 -4.49
C GLU A 174 -10.21 -8.87 -3.34
N GLY A 175 -8.89 -8.94 -3.17
CA GLY A 175 -8.22 -9.90 -2.28
C GLY A 175 -7.97 -11.28 -2.91
N THR A 176 -8.50 -11.58 -4.11
CA THR A 176 -8.21 -12.84 -4.79
C THR A 176 -6.73 -12.93 -5.17
N VAL A 177 -6.11 -14.08 -4.95
CA VAL A 177 -4.79 -14.37 -5.53
C VAL A 177 -4.96 -14.57 -7.03
N VAL A 178 -4.23 -13.82 -7.83
CA VAL A 178 -4.30 -13.75 -9.30
C VAL A 178 -2.94 -13.97 -9.92
N PHE A 179 -2.93 -14.28 -11.22
CA PHE A 179 -1.76 -14.72 -11.97
C PHE A 179 -1.66 -14.00 -13.31
N PRO A 180 -0.47 -13.98 -13.94
CA PRO A 180 -0.27 -13.29 -15.20
C PRO A 180 -1.26 -13.71 -16.30
N ARG A 181 -1.69 -12.74 -17.10
CA ARG A 181 -2.51 -12.92 -18.31
C ARG A 181 -3.95 -13.34 -18.07
N ILE A 182 -4.38 -13.49 -16.83
CA ILE A 182 -5.81 -13.57 -16.52
C ILE A 182 -6.37 -12.14 -16.45
N PRO A 183 -7.50 -11.85 -17.12
CA PRO A 183 -8.10 -10.53 -16.99
C PRO A 183 -8.62 -10.35 -15.56
N LEU A 184 -8.08 -9.35 -14.87
CA LEU A 184 -8.50 -8.95 -13.53
C LEU A 184 -9.84 -8.22 -13.59
N ILE A 185 -9.95 -7.33 -14.56
CA ILE A 185 -11.14 -6.56 -14.89
C ILE A 185 -11.42 -6.72 -16.38
N ARG A 186 -12.70 -6.92 -16.73
CA ARG A 186 -13.21 -6.77 -18.09
C ARG A 186 -14.20 -5.62 -18.12
N VAL A 187 -14.05 -4.74 -19.10
CA VAL A 187 -14.99 -3.66 -19.36
C VAL A 187 -15.64 -3.89 -20.73
N GLU A 188 -16.97 -3.87 -20.77
CA GLU A 188 -17.78 -3.95 -21.98
C GLU A 188 -18.61 -2.67 -22.10
N GLY A 189 -18.74 -2.11 -23.30
CA GLY A 189 -19.46 -0.86 -23.52
C GLY A 189 -19.12 -0.30 -24.90
N SER A 190 -19.52 0.93 -25.21
CA SER A 190 -19.04 1.54 -26.46
C SER A 190 -17.51 1.75 -26.40
N ILE A 191 -16.84 1.70 -27.56
CA ILE A 191 -15.39 1.91 -27.65
C ILE A 191 -14.98 3.26 -27.05
N PHE A 192 -15.84 4.27 -27.15
CA PHE A 192 -15.61 5.58 -26.57
C PHE A 192 -15.51 5.53 -25.03
N HIS A 193 -16.53 4.97 -24.37
CA HIS A 193 -16.56 4.88 -22.91
C HIS A 193 -15.43 4.00 -22.39
N THR A 194 -15.26 2.82 -22.97
CA THR A 194 -14.29 1.83 -22.50
C THR A 194 -12.84 2.27 -22.71
N GLN A 195 -12.55 3.08 -23.73
CA GLN A 195 -11.21 3.64 -23.97
C GLN A 195 -10.84 4.70 -22.93
N LEU A 196 -11.77 5.58 -22.56
CA LEU A 196 -11.51 6.67 -21.60
C LEU A 196 -11.16 6.19 -20.19
N LEU A 197 -11.49 4.95 -19.85
CA LEU A 197 -11.22 4.36 -18.53
C LEU A 197 -9.80 3.78 -18.42
N GLU A 198 -9.09 3.56 -19.52
CA GLU A 198 -7.82 2.81 -19.54
C GLU A 198 -6.79 3.36 -18.54
N THR A 199 -6.44 4.63 -18.65
CA THR A 199 -5.33 5.21 -17.86
C THR A 199 -5.63 5.18 -16.37
N THR A 200 -6.84 5.58 -15.96
CA THR A 200 -7.22 5.65 -14.54
C THR A 200 -7.34 4.25 -13.92
N LEU A 201 -8.00 3.30 -14.60
CA LEU A 201 -8.10 1.92 -14.10
C LEU A 201 -6.72 1.27 -13.96
N LEU A 202 -5.82 1.51 -14.92
CA LEU A 202 -4.45 1.03 -14.82
C LEU A 202 -3.70 1.64 -13.64
N ASN A 203 -3.86 2.94 -13.39
CA ASN A 203 -3.21 3.62 -12.27
C ASN A 203 -3.66 3.02 -10.91
N LEU A 204 -4.98 2.90 -10.72
CA LEU A 204 -5.59 2.41 -9.48
C LEU A 204 -5.21 0.93 -9.21
N VAL A 205 -5.33 0.06 -10.22
CA VAL A 205 -5.07 -1.38 -10.05
C VAL A 205 -3.59 -1.70 -9.91
N ASN A 206 -2.71 -1.04 -10.69
CA ASN A 206 -1.27 -1.31 -10.62
C ASN A 206 -0.73 -1.08 -9.21
N PHE A 207 -0.99 0.10 -8.64
CA PHE A 207 -0.45 0.47 -7.35
C PHE A 207 -1.04 -0.39 -6.23
N ALA A 208 -2.36 -0.53 -6.19
CA ALA A 208 -3.06 -1.28 -5.16
C ALA A 208 -2.62 -2.75 -5.10
N SER A 209 -2.63 -3.43 -6.25
CA SER A 209 -2.26 -4.85 -6.33
C SER A 209 -0.77 -5.07 -6.01
N LEU A 210 0.10 -4.15 -6.43
CA LEU A 210 1.53 -4.22 -6.14
C LEU A 210 1.81 -4.09 -4.63
N VAL A 211 1.23 -3.08 -3.97
CA VAL A 211 1.43 -2.83 -2.54
C VAL A 211 0.83 -3.96 -1.70
N ALA A 212 -0.37 -4.43 -2.02
CA ALA A 212 -0.99 -5.56 -1.35
C ALA A 212 -0.12 -6.82 -1.46
N THR A 213 0.44 -7.09 -2.64
CA THR A 213 1.33 -8.24 -2.86
C THR A 213 2.64 -8.08 -2.08
N ASN A 214 3.23 -6.89 -2.08
CA ASN A 214 4.44 -6.61 -1.31
C ASN A 214 4.19 -6.86 0.19
N ALA A 215 3.10 -6.32 0.73
CA ALA A 215 2.72 -6.51 2.12
C ALA A 215 2.50 -7.99 2.50
N ALA A 216 1.88 -8.78 1.61
CA ALA A 216 1.72 -10.23 1.81
C ALA A 216 3.05 -10.97 1.88
N ARG A 217 4.02 -10.59 1.04
CA ARG A 217 5.37 -11.16 1.09
C ARG A 217 6.12 -10.80 2.38
N PHE A 218 5.99 -9.55 2.85
CA PHE A 218 6.53 -9.14 4.15
C PHE A 218 5.90 -9.90 5.32
N ARG A 219 4.58 -10.12 5.29
CA ARG A 219 3.88 -10.98 6.25
C ARG A 219 4.41 -12.40 6.23
N GLN A 220 4.66 -12.97 5.06
CA GLN A 220 5.21 -14.31 4.91
C GLN A 220 6.65 -14.42 5.44
N ALA A 221 7.48 -13.40 5.21
CA ALA A 221 8.85 -13.34 5.70
C ALA A 221 8.95 -13.19 7.23
N ALA A 222 7.93 -12.60 7.86
CA ALA A 222 7.85 -12.43 9.30
C ALA A 222 7.27 -13.67 10.01
N PRO A 223 7.80 -14.06 11.19
CA PRO A 223 7.15 -15.09 12.01
C PRO A 223 5.71 -14.70 12.38
N ALA A 224 4.78 -15.66 12.33
CA ALA A 224 3.33 -15.43 12.43
C ALA A 224 2.89 -14.68 13.71
N GLN A 225 3.64 -14.82 14.80
CA GLN A 225 3.38 -14.19 16.09
C GLN A 225 3.81 -12.72 16.17
N LYS A 226 4.60 -12.23 15.19
CA LYS A 226 5.12 -10.86 15.18
C LYS A 226 4.09 -9.90 14.59
N VAL A 227 3.99 -8.72 15.19
CA VAL A 227 3.12 -7.64 14.70
C VAL A 227 3.85 -6.86 13.61
N LEU A 228 3.17 -6.55 12.51
CA LEU A 228 3.71 -5.72 11.43
C LEU A 228 2.93 -4.41 11.33
N LEU A 229 3.63 -3.29 11.36
CA LEU A 229 3.06 -1.94 11.27
C LEU A 229 3.61 -1.18 10.07
N GLU A 230 2.73 -0.52 9.32
CA GLU A 230 3.10 0.30 8.18
C GLU A 230 3.44 1.74 8.65
N PHE A 231 4.72 2.13 8.53
CA PHE A 231 5.28 3.42 8.96
C PHE A 231 5.88 4.22 7.78
N GLY A 232 5.41 3.95 6.57
CA GLY A 232 5.95 4.46 5.32
C GLY A 232 5.34 5.76 4.80
N LEU A 233 4.24 6.27 5.39
CA LEU A 233 3.53 7.48 4.94
C LEU A 233 4.45 8.61 4.45
N ARG A 234 5.50 8.94 5.21
CA ARG A 234 6.44 10.04 4.90
C ARG A 234 7.34 9.82 3.67
N ARG A 235 7.37 8.60 3.12
CA ARG A 235 8.14 8.21 1.93
C ARG A 235 7.26 7.70 0.79
N ALA A 236 5.94 7.59 1.02
CA ALA A 236 5.01 7.14 0.01
C ALA A 236 4.96 8.13 -1.17
N GLN A 237 4.65 7.61 -2.36
CA GLN A 237 4.75 8.38 -3.60
C GLN A 237 3.46 9.12 -3.93
N GLY A 238 3.53 10.45 -3.99
CA GLY A 238 2.40 11.30 -4.39
C GLY A 238 1.41 11.58 -3.25
N PRO A 239 0.42 12.46 -3.51
CA PRO A 239 -0.52 12.95 -2.49
C PRO A 239 -1.46 11.86 -1.96
N ASP A 240 -1.86 10.90 -2.80
CA ASP A 240 -2.73 9.78 -2.40
C ASP A 240 -1.95 8.51 -2.03
N GLY A 241 -0.69 8.37 -2.48
CA GLY A 241 0.06 7.13 -2.34
C GLY A 241 0.28 6.70 -0.89
N GLY A 242 0.33 7.65 0.05
CA GLY A 242 0.39 7.34 1.49
C GLY A 242 -0.91 6.73 2.03
N LEU A 243 -2.06 7.29 1.67
CA LEU A 243 -3.37 6.80 2.11
C LEU A 243 -3.68 5.44 1.48
N SER A 244 -3.50 5.35 0.17
CA SER A 244 -3.68 4.11 -0.59
C SER A 244 -2.70 3.03 -0.12
N ALA A 245 -1.43 3.34 0.13
CA ALA A 245 -0.48 2.34 0.61
C ALA A 245 -0.90 1.75 1.95
N SER A 246 -1.34 2.57 2.92
CA SER A 246 -1.79 2.06 4.23
C SER A 246 -2.98 1.10 4.08
N LYS A 247 -3.96 1.43 3.22
CA LYS A 247 -5.13 0.57 2.91
C LYS A 247 -4.69 -0.80 2.41
N TYR A 248 -3.85 -0.82 1.38
CA TYR A 248 -3.45 -2.06 0.71
C TYR A 248 -2.38 -2.85 1.48
N CYS A 249 -1.57 -2.20 2.32
CA CYS A 249 -0.70 -2.90 3.26
C CYS A 249 -1.51 -3.68 4.31
N TYR A 250 -2.57 -3.07 4.84
CA TYR A 250 -3.46 -3.75 5.77
C TYR A 250 -4.17 -4.95 5.11
N LEU A 251 -4.67 -4.77 3.88
CA LEU A 251 -5.23 -5.86 3.06
C LEU A 251 -4.22 -7.00 2.90
N GLY A 252 -2.97 -6.68 2.56
CA GLY A 252 -1.90 -7.66 2.37
C GLY A 252 -1.42 -8.36 3.65
N GLY A 253 -1.84 -7.91 4.84
CA GLY A 253 -1.61 -8.63 6.09
C GLY A 253 -0.83 -7.88 7.18
N PHE A 254 -0.63 -6.57 7.03
CA PHE A 254 -0.13 -5.71 8.12
C PHE A 254 -1.21 -5.47 9.18
N ASP A 255 -0.82 -5.34 10.43
CA ASP A 255 -1.74 -5.28 11.58
C ASP A 255 -2.23 -3.88 11.91
N GLY A 256 -1.51 -2.85 11.45
CA GLY A 256 -1.86 -1.46 11.65
C GLY A 256 -0.98 -0.51 10.88
N THR A 257 -1.23 0.79 11.04
CA THR A 257 -0.51 1.87 10.36
C THR A 257 -0.25 3.03 11.31
N SER A 258 0.73 3.87 11.00
CA SER A 258 0.88 5.20 11.61
C SER A 258 0.06 6.29 10.92
N ASN A 259 -0.56 5.99 9.78
CA ASN A 259 -1.36 6.93 9.01
C ASN A 259 -2.74 7.16 9.67
N VAL A 260 -2.87 8.30 10.34
CA VAL A 260 -4.10 8.69 11.05
C VAL A 260 -5.31 8.81 10.11
N LEU A 261 -5.11 9.33 8.89
CA LEU A 261 -6.20 9.46 7.92
C LEU A 261 -6.70 8.09 7.45
N ALA A 262 -5.78 7.13 7.25
CA ALA A 262 -6.15 5.75 6.90
C ALA A 262 -6.96 5.08 8.02
N GLY A 263 -6.58 5.29 9.29
CA GLY A 263 -7.37 4.79 10.42
C GLY A 263 -8.77 5.42 10.49
N LYS A 264 -8.89 6.72 10.21
CA LYS A 264 -10.19 7.42 10.16
C LYS A 264 -11.11 6.89 9.04
N LEU A 265 -10.57 6.69 7.83
CA LEU A 265 -11.37 6.37 6.65
C LEU A 265 -11.66 4.88 6.50
N TYR A 266 -10.75 4.02 6.96
CA TYR A 266 -10.80 2.57 6.70
C TYR A 266 -10.86 1.71 7.95
N ASP A 267 -10.98 2.31 9.14
CA ASP A 267 -10.98 1.62 10.44
C ASP A 267 -9.74 0.72 10.65
N ILE A 268 -8.60 1.14 10.11
CA ILE A 268 -7.32 0.45 10.27
C ILE A 268 -6.76 0.80 11.66
N PRO A 269 -6.30 -0.19 12.46
CA PRO A 269 -5.68 0.08 13.75
C PRO A 269 -4.50 1.05 13.63
N ILE A 270 -4.56 2.16 14.38
CA ILE A 270 -3.49 3.16 14.43
C ILE A 270 -2.50 2.78 15.54
N LYS A 271 -1.21 2.81 15.21
CA LYS A 271 -0.11 2.65 16.16
C LYS A 271 0.97 3.70 15.88
N GLY A 272 1.57 4.22 16.95
CA GLY A 272 2.62 5.22 16.85
C GLY A 272 3.36 5.37 18.18
N THR A 273 4.50 6.04 18.10
CA THR A 273 5.35 6.45 19.23
C THR A 273 5.63 7.94 19.14
N HIS A 274 6.53 8.47 19.96
CA HIS A 274 7.18 9.74 19.69
C HIS A 274 8.38 9.57 18.73
N ALA A 275 8.91 10.69 18.24
CA ALA A 275 10.03 10.75 17.30
C ALA A 275 11.31 11.31 17.96
N HIS A 276 12.47 11.15 17.31
CA HIS A 276 13.74 11.69 17.81
C HIS A 276 13.67 13.19 18.09
N ALA A 277 12.99 13.96 17.24
CA ALA A 277 12.83 15.40 17.43
C ALA A 277 12.15 15.78 18.77
N TYR A 278 11.26 14.92 19.28
CA TYR A 278 10.65 15.11 20.60
C TYR A 278 11.64 14.80 21.73
N VAL A 279 12.52 13.82 21.54
CA VAL A 279 13.55 13.49 22.55
C VAL A 279 14.60 14.59 22.60
N SER A 280 15.08 15.03 21.44
CA SER A 280 16.13 16.05 21.33
C SER A 280 15.66 17.48 21.62
N SER A 281 14.36 17.70 21.89
CA SER A 281 13.85 19.02 22.29
C SER A 281 13.97 19.29 23.79
N TYR A 282 14.50 18.34 24.57
CA TYR A 282 14.73 18.47 25.99
C TYR A 282 16.24 18.39 26.24
N GLU A 283 16.76 19.33 27.02
CA GLU A 283 18.14 19.36 27.49
C GLU A 283 18.24 18.74 28.90
N SER A 284 17.23 18.92 29.74
CA SER A 284 17.24 18.43 31.12
C SER A 284 15.84 18.32 31.74
N MET A 285 15.79 17.85 33.00
CA MET A 285 14.55 17.79 33.80
C MET A 285 13.96 19.18 34.11
N ASP A 286 14.72 20.26 33.95
CA ASP A 286 14.24 21.62 34.17
C ASP A 286 13.32 22.12 33.05
N ASP A 287 13.32 21.44 31.89
CA ASP A 287 12.41 21.73 30.77
C ASP A 287 10.98 21.21 31.03
N LEU A 288 10.77 20.46 32.12
CA LEU A 288 9.46 19.94 32.51
C LEU A 288 8.62 21.02 33.20
N ASN A 289 7.63 21.55 32.49
CA ASN A 289 6.62 22.44 33.08
C ASN A 289 5.69 21.71 34.06
N GLU A 290 5.15 20.55 33.67
CA GLU A 290 4.45 19.65 34.58
C GLU A 290 5.43 18.59 35.05
N ARG A 291 5.53 18.43 36.37
CA ARG A 291 6.48 17.52 37.04
C ARG A 291 5.79 16.42 37.83
N ASN A 292 4.47 16.47 37.92
CA ASN A 292 3.66 15.54 38.70
C ASN A 292 2.80 14.66 37.81
N LEU A 293 2.46 13.48 38.33
CA LEU A 293 1.51 12.58 37.70
C LEU A 293 0.44 12.19 38.71
N ARG A 294 -0.81 12.21 38.28
CA ARG A 294 -1.94 11.77 39.09
C ARG A 294 -2.02 10.25 39.09
N ASP A 295 -1.92 9.65 40.27
CA ASP A 295 -2.08 8.21 40.50
C ASP A 295 -3.40 7.69 39.90
N ARG A 296 -3.35 6.55 39.22
CA ARG A 296 -4.51 5.98 38.54
C ARG A 296 -5.62 5.56 39.51
N ILE A 297 -5.25 5.07 40.70
CA ILE A 297 -6.16 4.49 41.69
C ILE A 297 -6.48 5.52 42.78
N SER A 298 -5.47 6.02 43.49
CA SER A 298 -5.70 6.93 44.63
C SER A 298 -6.13 8.33 44.20
N ARG A 299 -5.86 8.70 42.93
CA ARG A 299 -6.05 10.04 42.36
C ARG A 299 -5.22 11.14 43.01
N GLU A 300 -4.29 10.78 43.89
CA GLU A 300 -3.31 11.68 44.49
C GLU A 300 -2.27 12.10 43.45
N VAL A 301 -1.74 13.31 43.62
CA VAL A 301 -0.70 13.85 42.75
C VAL A 301 0.65 13.43 43.33
N ARG A 302 1.45 12.70 42.54
CA ARG A 302 2.78 12.23 42.93
C ARG A 302 3.87 13.03 42.21
N PRO A 303 5.02 13.29 42.86
CA PRO A 303 6.16 14.01 42.26
C PRO A 303 6.90 13.12 41.25
N PHE A 304 6.29 12.95 40.07
CA PHE A 304 6.70 11.97 39.07
C PHE A 304 8.12 12.19 38.52
N ALA A 305 8.48 13.45 38.26
CA ALA A 305 9.83 13.82 37.84
C ALA A 305 10.90 13.35 38.85
N ASP A 306 10.63 13.54 40.13
CA ASP A 306 11.57 13.17 41.20
C ASP A 306 11.63 11.64 41.36
N LEU A 307 10.50 10.93 41.19
CA LEU A 307 10.46 9.47 41.13
C LEU A 307 11.31 8.93 39.96
N CYS A 308 11.25 9.55 38.77
CA CYS A 308 12.08 9.15 37.63
C CYS A 308 13.58 9.27 37.95
N LEU A 309 14.00 10.38 38.58
CA LEU A 309 15.39 10.57 39.01
C LEU A 309 15.79 9.56 40.09
N GLN A 310 14.93 9.30 41.07
CA GLN A 310 15.17 8.29 42.10
C GLN A 310 15.38 6.91 41.47
N TYR A 311 14.47 6.48 40.59
CA TYR A 311 14.55 5.16 39.98
C TYR A 311 15.68 5.04 38.97
N LEU A 312 16.14 6.13 38.35
CA LEU A 312 17.35 6.09 37.53
C LEU A 312 18.57 5.68 38.35
N ASN A 313 18.69 6.19 39.60
CA ASN A 313 19.77 5.78 40.50
C ASN A 313 19.67 4.28 40.87
N GLU A 314 18.47 3.75 41.05
CA GLU A 314 18.26 2.32 41.34
C GLU A 314 18.55 1.44 40.12
N VAL A 315 18.06 1.83 38.94
CA VAL A 315 18.34 1.13 37.68
C VAL A 315 19.83 1.15 37.36
N GLY A 316 20.53 2.27 37.60
CA GLY A 316 21.98 2.37 37.42
C GLY A 316 22.76 1.34 38.25
N LYS A 317 22.33 1.07 39.48
CA LYS A 317 22.93 0.01 40.33
C LYS A 317 22.67 -1.39 39.79
N ILE A 318 21.49 -1.64 39.20
CA ILE A 318 21.12 -2.93 38.62
C ILE A 318 21.93 -3.19 37.36
N LEU A 319 22.02 -2.19 36.47
CA LEU A 319 22.65 -2.32 35.16
C LEU A 319 24.14 -2.01 35.14
N ASN A 320 24.71 -1.64 36.30
CA ASN A 320 26.09 -1.19 36.45
C ASN A 320 26.43 -0.01 35.51
N ILE A 321 25.56 1.01 35.51
CA ILE A 321 25.68 2.25 34.73
C ILE A 321 25.56 3.43 35.71
N LEU A 322 26.46 4.41 35.61
CA LEU A 322 26.35 5.62 36.41
C LEU A 322 25.21 6.49 35.83
N PRO A 323 24.31 7.04 36.65
CA PRO A 323 23.24 7.93 36.17
C PRO A 323 23.75 9.11 35.31
N ASP A 324 24.95 9.61 35.57
CA ASP A 324 25.58 10.67 34.77
C ASP A 324 26.09 10.21 33.39
N GLU A 325 26.17 8.91 33.11
CA GLU A 325 26.40 8.38 31.76
C GLU A 325 25.14 8.44 30.88
N THR A 326 23.97 8.66 31.48
CA THR A 326 22.70 8.78 30.75
C THR A 326 22.45 10.23 30.31
N ASN A 327 21.73 10.39 29.21
CA ASN A 327 21.30 11.71 28.76
C ASN A 327 20.09 12.19 29.60
N LYS A 328 20.27 13.31 30.31
CA LYS A 328 19.25 13.89 31.21
C LYS A 328 18.05 14.45 30.44
N GLY A 329 18.27 15.00 29.24
CA GLY A 329 17.21 15.45 28.33
C GLY A 329 16.35 14.29 27.84
N GLU A 330 16.96 13.13 27.54
CA GLU A 330 16.23 11.92 27.15
C GLU A 330 15.33 11.40 28.28
N LEU A 331 15.81 11.39 29.53
CA LEU A 331 14.97 11.08 30.69
C LEU A 331 13.79 12.06 30.81
N ALA A 332 14.06 13.36 30.67
CA ALA A 332 13.04 14.40 30.74
C ALA A 332 11.98 14.22 29.64
N ALA A 333 12.40 13.94 28.40
CA ALA A 333 11.49 13.67 27.30
C ALA A 333 10.57 12.47 27.59
N PHE A 334 11.13 11.36 28.10
CA PHE A 334 10.33 10.18 28.46
C PHE A 334 9.36 10.46 29.61
N ALA A 335 9.82 11.19 30.64
CA ALA A 335 8.97 11.60 31.75
C ALA A 335 7.84 12.52 31.28
N SER A 336 8.14 13.51 30.44
CA SER A 336 7.17 14.40 29.81
C SER A 336 6.10 13.63 29.03
N TYR A 337 6.54 12.69 28.17
CA TYR A 337 5.61 11.86 27.40
C TYR A 337 4.74 10.98 28.29
N ALA A 338 5.32 10.42 29.36
CA ALA A 338 4.60 9.61 30.33
C ALA A 338 3.58 10.42 31.15
N ILE A 339 3.87 11.69 31.46
CA ILE A 339 2.92 12.60 32.12
C ILE A 339 1.70 12.83 31.21
N ALA A 340 1.93 13.08 29.92
CA ALA A 340 0.85 13.31 28.95
C ALA A 340 0.07 12.01 28.62
N PHE A 341 0.77 10.88 28.51
CA PHE A 341 0.22 9.60 28.04
C PHE A 341 0.61 8.43 28.97
N PRO A 342 0.16 8.41 30.23
CA PRO A 342 0.66 7.48 31.26
C PRO A 342 0.32 6.01 31.00
N THR A 343 -0.64 5.74 30.11
CA THR A 343 -1.04 4.38 29.71
C THR A 343 -0.35 3.88 28.43
N ASN A 344 0.29 4.78 27.67
CA ASN A 344 0.72 4.51 26.30
C ASN A 344 2.21 4.81 26.04
N LEU A 345 3.05 4.80 27.09
CA LEU A 345 4.48 5.05 26.93
C LEU A 345 5.15 3.90 26.14
N LEU A 346 5.58 4.21 24.92
CA LEU A 346 6.44 3.39 24.08
C LEU A 346 7.66 4.22 23.69
N ALA A 347 8.76 4.06 24.42
CA ALA A 347 9.90 4.99 24.39
C ALA A 347 10.86 4.73 23.22
N LEU A 348 11.24 5.77 22.49
CA LEU A 348 12.30 5.72 21.47
C LEU A 348 13.68 5.87 22.13
N VAL A 349 14.46 4.80 22.21
CA VAL A 349 15.61 4.69 23.12
C VAL A 349 16.99 4.82 22.46
N ASP A 350 17.05 5.05 21.14
CA ASP A 350 18.28 5.09 20.38
C ASP A 350 18.64 6.50 19.88
N THR A 351 18.17 7.54 20.58
CA THR A 351 18.52 8.93 20.22
C THR A 351 20.00 9.23 20.53
N TYR A 352 20.53 8.69 21.62
CA TYR A 352 21.93 8.87 22.02
C TYR A 352 22.69 7.55 22.12
N ASP A 353 22.26 6.65 23.01
CA ASP A 353 22.81 5.30 23.16
C ASP A 353 21.75 4.39 23.79
N VAL A 354 21.44 3.26 23.13
CA VAL A 354 20.40 2.34 23.58
C VAL A 354 20.68 1.76 24.95
N LEU A 355 21.88 1.24 25.18
CA LEU A 355 22.18 0.45 26.37
C LEU A 355 22.66 1.31 27.53
N LYS A 356 23.34 2.42 27.23
CA LYS A 356 23.90 3.32 28.25
C LYS A 356 22.95 4.44 28.65
N SER A 357 22.03 4.86 27.80
CA SER A 357 21.15 6.01 28.07
C SER A 357 19.67 5.64 27.96
N GLY A 358 19.18 5.27 26.78
CA GLY A 358 17.75 5.17 26.53
C GLY A 358 17.07 4.04 27.31
N LEU A 359 17.68 2.86 27.39
CA LEU A 359 17.12 1.74 28.17
C LEU A 359 17.12 2.02 29.69
N PRO A 360 18.21 2.49 30.33
CA PRO A 360 18.18 2.92 31.72
C PRO A 360 17.10 3.98 32.00
N ASN A 361 17.02 5.01 31.14
CA ASN A 361 16.02 6.07 31.26
C ASN A 361 14.59 5.54 31.13
N PHE A 362 14.33 4.66 30.16
CA PHE A 362 13.02 4.02 30.00
C PHE A 362 12.64 3.20 31.24
N LEU A 363 13.55 2.38 31.77
CA LEU A 363 13.29 1.55 32.94
C LEU A 363 13.00 2.38 34.20
N ALA A 364 13.69 3.51 34.36
CA ALA A 364 13.43 4.45 35.44
C ALA A 364 12.01 5.04 35.36
N VAL A 365 11.61 5.52 34.18
CA VAL A 365 10.26 6.07 33.95
C VAL A 365 9.18 4.98 34.07
N ALA A 366 9.45 3.77 33.57
CA ALA A 366 8.52 2.64 33.68
C ALA A 366 8.29 2.24 35.14
N ARG A 367 9.34 2.29 35.98
CA ARG A 367 9.23 2.06 37.43
C ARG A 367 8.48 3.18 38.15
N ALA A 368 8.71 4.44 37.77
CA ALA A 368 7.95 5.58 38.28
C ALA A 368 6.46 5.51 37.90
N LEU A 369 6.14 5.06 36.67
CA LEU A 369 4.76 4.81 36.24
C LEU A 369 4.10 3.73 37.10
N HIS A 370 4.84 2.67 37.46
CA HIS A 370 4.34 1.63 38.34
C HIS A 370 3.91 2.19 39.71
N GLU A 371 4.71 3.07 40.32
CA GLU A 371 4.33 3.74 41.59
C GLU A 371 3.05 4.55 41.48
N CYS A 372 2.74 5.05 40.27
CA CYS A 372 1.53 5.80 40.00
C CYS A 372 0.37 4.91 39.51
N ASN A 373 0.47 3.58 39.65
CA ASN A 373 -0.51 2.59 39.20
C ASN A 373 -0.76 2.59 37.67
N TYR A 374 0.26 2.94 36.89
CA TYR A 374 0.28 2.82 35.44
C TYR A 374 1.29 1.77 34.97
N LYS A 375 1.25 1.44 33.68
CA LYS A 375 2.19 0.51 33.04
C LYS A 375 2.62 1.10 31.70
N ALA A 376 3.93 1.13 31.47
CA ALA A 376 4.48 1.39 30.15
C ALA A 376 4.19 0.23 29.19
N ILE A 377 4.20 0.51 27.88
CA ILE A 377 4.04 -0.48 26.82
C ILE A 377 5.37 -1.17 26.53
N GLY A 378 6.45 -0.38 26.38
CA GLY A 378 7.76 -0.91 25.99
C GLY A 378 8.67 0.15 25.38
N LEU A 379 9.58 -0.28 24.49
CA LEU A 379 10.49 0.62 23.77
C LEU A 379 10.58 0.34 22.26
N ARG A 380 11.13 1.32 21.52
CA ARG A 380 11.40 1.26 20.08
C ARG A 380 12.89 1.43 19.81
N LEU A 381 13.43 0.54 18.97
CA LEU A 381 14.77 0.59 18.38
C LEU A 381 14.66 1.02 16.91
N ASP A 382 15.43 2.00 16.46
CA ASP A 382 15.41 2.55 15.10
C ASP A 382 16.82 2.55 14.46
N SER A 383 17.80 1.88 15.06
CA SER A 383 19.19 1.84 14.57
C SER A 383 20.00 0.75 15.27
N GLY A 384 21.22 0.52 14.76
CA GLY A 384 22.16 -0.47 15.29
C GLY A 384 21.84 -1.91 14.87
N ASP A 385 22.53 -2.87 15.50
CA ASP A 385 22.25 -4.30 15.31
C ASP A 385 20.98 -4.67 16.07
N LEU A 386 19.85 -4.69 15.35
CA LEU A 386 18.53 -4.94 15.92
C LEU A 386 18.42 -6.31 16.61
N ALA A 387 19.11 -7.35 16.10
CA ALA A 387 19.07 -8.67 16.71
C ALA A 387 19.76 -8.62 18.08
N TYR A 388 21.02 -8.18 18.11
CA TYR A 388 21.81 -8.04 19.33
C TYR A 388 21.13 -7.13 20.35
N LEU A 389 20.73 -5.92 19.93
CA LEU A 389 20.12 -4.94 20.82
C LEU A 389 18.81 -5.44 21.42
N SER A 390 17.96 -6.12 20.64
CA SER A 390 16.71 -6.67 21.17
C SER A 390 16.93 -7.72 22.26
N LEU A 391 17.94 -8.59 22.11
CA LEU A 391 18.28 -9.61 23.08
C LEU A 391 18.85 -8.99 24.36
N GLU A 392 19.74 -8.02 24.21
CA GLU A 392 20.34 -7.29 25.34
C GLU A 392 19.32 -6.43 26.10
N VAL A 393 18.35 -5.85 25.41
CA VAL A 393 17.19 -5.17 26.02
C VAL A 393 16.34 -6.17 26.80
N ARG A 394 15.94 -7.30 26.20
CA ARG A 394 15.09 -8.30 26.86
C ARG A 394 15.75 -8.87 28.10
N LYS A 395 17.06 -9.13 28.04
CA LYS A 395 17.85 -9.57 29.19
C LYS A 395 17.77 -8.58 30.36
N ARG A 396 17.97 -7.29 30.08
CA ARG A 396 17.92 -6.22 31.09
C ARG A 396 16.50 -5.96 31.60
N PHE A 397 15.46 -6.15 30.78
CA PHE A 397 14.08 -6.16 31.25
C PHE A 397 13.85 -7.23 32.31
N ILE A 398 14.34 -8.45 32.06
CA ILE A 398 14.21 -9.58 32.98
C ILE A 398 14.96 -9.33 34.27
N GLU A 399 16.23 -8.94 34.18
CA GLU A 399 17.07 -8.64 35.34
C GLU A 399 16.46 -7.53 36.21
N THR A 400 16.04 -6.43 35.59
CA THR A 400 15.43 -5.30 36.30
C THR A 400 14.08 -5.68 36.91
N GLY A 401 13.24 -6.41 36.18
CA GLY A 401 11.96 -6.90 36.66
C GLY A 401 12.11 -7.81 37.88
N GLN A 402 13.09 -8.71 37.87
CA GLN A 402 13.41 -9.57 39.02
C GLN A 402 13.86 -8.74 40.23
N LYS A 403 14.75 -7.76 40.04
CA LYS A 403 15.26 -6.91 41.12
C LYS A 403 14.18 -6.03 41.75
N PHE A 404 13.24 -5.53 40.95
CA PHE A 404 12.11 -4.74 41.45
C PHE A 404 10.92 -5.58 41.94
N GLY A 405 10.92 -6.91 41.75
CA GLY A 405 9.76 -7.76 42.04
C GLY A 405 8.58 -7.50 41.10
N LEU A 406 8.85 -7.02 39.88
CA LEU A 406 7.86 -6.65 38.86
C LEU A 406 7.98 -7.57 37.64
N PRO A 407 7.41 -8.79 37.67
CA PRO A 407 7.61 -9.78 36.60
C PRO A 407 7.09 -9.33 35.24
N TYR A 408 6.12 -8.40 35.20
CA TYR A 408 5.55 -7.88 33.95
C TYR A 408 6.55 -7.04 33.13
N PHE A 409 7.69 -6.64 33.71
CA PHE A 409 8.77 -5.99 32.93
C PHE A 409 9.28 -6.91 31.82
N ASN A 410 9.18 -8.23 32.02
CA ASN A 410 9.54 -9.25 31.02
C ASN A 410 8.67 -9.16 29.76
N ASP A 411 7.49 -8.56 29.86
CA ASP A 411 6.47 -8.50 28.80
C ASP A 411 6.47 -7.16 28.04
N PHE A 412 7.36 -6.22 28.40
CA PHE A 412 7.49 -4.96 27.67
C PHE A 412 7.75 -5.22 26.19
N GLN A 413 7.01 -4.53 25.33
CA GLN A 413 7.15 -4.72 23.89
C GLN A 413 8.45 -4.11 23.38
N ILE A 414 9.13 -4.85 22.51
CA ILE A 414 10.28 -4.33 21.75
C ILE A 414 9.81 -4.12 20.31
N VAL A 415 9.74 -2.86 19.91
CA VAL A 415 9.42 -2.46 18.54
C VAL A 415 10.72 -2.16 17.80
N ALA A 416 10.89 -2.66 16.59
CA ALA A 416 12.02 -2.30 15.74
C ALA A 416 11.55 -1.63 14.46
N SER A 417 12.22 -0.56 14.06
CA SER A 417 12.10 0.09 12.76
C SER A 417 13.49 0.35 12.18
N ASN A 418 13.55 0.96 10.99
CA ASN A 418 14.73 1.32 10.19
C ASN A 418 15.15 0.33 9.09
N ASP A 419 14.96 0.74 7.84
CA ASP A 419 15.34 0.01 6.60
C ASP A 419 15.06 -1.51 6.60
N ILE A 420 13.97 -1.89 7.27
CA ILE A 420 13.50 -3.27 7.30
C ILE A 420 12.92 -3.63 5.93
N ASN A 421 13.45 -4.70 5.34
CA ASN A 421 12.96 -5.36 4.13
C ASN A 421 12.74 -6.88 4.37
N GLU A 422 12.22 -7.60 3.39
CA GLU A 422 11.98 -9.06 3.50
C GLU A 422 13.25 -9.84 3.93
N ASP A 423 14.41 -9.50 3.35
CA ASP A 423 15.66 -10.21 3.60
C ASP A 423 16.15 -9.98 5.04
N THR A 424 15.96 -8.76 5.56
CA THR A 424 16.23 -8.46 6.98
C THR A 424 15.29 -9.22 7.92
N LEU A 425 14.00 -9.35 7.61
CA LEU A 425 13.05 -10.12 8.43
C LEU A 425 13.45 -11.59 8.51
N ILE A 426 13.81 -12.19 7.37
CA ILE A 426 14.28 -13.58 7.28
C ILE A 426 15.59 -13.75 8.06
N SER A 427 16.52 -12.80 7.94
CA SER A 427 17.80 -12.82 8.66
C SER A 427 17.59 -12.75 10.18
N LEU A 428 16.77 -11.81 10.64
CA LEU A 428 16.42 -11.65 12.06
C LEU A 428 15.74 -12.90 12.62
N ALA A 429 14.86 -13.54 11.85
CA ALA A 429 14.21 -14.78 12.26
C ALA A 429 15.22 -15.94 12.41
N LYS A 430 16.22 -16.05 11.52
CA LYS A 430 17.26 -17.08 11.57
C LYS A 430 18.24 -16.90 12.72
N GLN A 431 18.65 -15.66 13.00
CA GLN A 431 19.59 -15.34 14.08
C GLN A 431 18.96 -15.49 15.47
N GLY A 432 17.63 -15.35 15.55
CA GLY A 432 16.93 -15.18 16.81
C GLY A 432 16.98 -13.73 17.26
N ASN A 433 15.84 -13.22 17.76
CA ASN A 433 15.71 -11.85 18.27
C ASN A 433 14.55 -11.79 19.27
N SER A 434 14.48 -10.72 20.06
CA SER A 434 13.39 -10.47 21.01
C SER A 434 12.42 -9.36 20.58
N ILE A 435 12.42 -9.00 19.29
CA ILE A 435 11.57 -7.95 18.72
C ILE A 435 10.14 -8.47 18.60
N ASP A 436 9.15 -7.78 19.15
CA ASP A 436 7.74 -8.20 19.11
C ASP A 436 6.99 -7.61 17.92
N THR A 437 7.37 -6.39 17.51
CA THR A 437 6.72 -5.63 16.45
C THR A 437 7.74 -5.02 15.49
N PHE A 438 7.46 -5.08 14.19
CA PHE A 438 8.25 -4.41 13.16
C PHE A 438 7.49 -3.24 12.55
N GLY A 439 8.07 -2.05 12.62
CA GLY A 439 7.62 -0.86 11.92
C GLY A 439 8.35 -0.70 10.59
N ILE A 440 7.64 -0.85 9.48
CA ILE A 440 8.24 -0.95 8.14
C ILE A 440 7.78 0.22 7.28
N GLY A 441 8.75 0.94 6.70
CA GLY A 441 8.51 2.16 5.95
C GLY A 441 8.78 2.03 4.45
N THR A 442 9.92 2.58 4.03
CA THR A 442 10.26 2.83 2.62
C THR A 442 10.11 1.61 1.71
N HIS A 443 10.69 0.47 2.07
CA HIS A 443 10.69 -0.75 1.24
C HIS A 443 9.29 -1.31 0.99
N LEU A 444 8.36 -1.06 1.92
CA LEU A 444 6.98 -1.53 1.84
C LEU A 444 6.17 -0.63 0.92
N VAL A 445 6.05 0.66 1.26
CA VAL A 445 5.09 1.57 0.59
C VAL A 445 5.55 2.05 -0.78
N THR A 446 6.86 2.05 -1.06
CA THR A 446 7.39 2.39 -2.38
C THR A 446 7.58 1.17 -3.28
N CYS A 447 7.38 -0.04 -2.73
CA CYS A 447 7.67 -1.31 -3.41
C CYS A 447 9.08 -1.31 -4.01
N GLN A 448 10.10 -0.85 -3.26
CA GLN A 448 11.41 -0.47 -3.80
C GLN A 448 12.07 -1.52 -4.71
N LYS A 449 11.88 -2.83 -4.45
CA LYS A 449 12.39 -3.93 -5.31
C LYS A 449 11.83 -3.86 -6.73
N GLN A 450 10.59 -3.42 -6.88
CA GLN A 450 9.89 -3.26 -8.16
C GLN A 450 8.70 -2.29 -7.97
N ALA A 451 8.87 -1.04 -8.39
CA ALA A 451 7.88 0.03 -8.15
C ALA A 451 6.65 0.03 -9.10
N ALA A 452 6.49 -0.99 -9.95
CA ALA A 452 5.35 -1.12 -10.85
C ALA A 452 5.02 -2.60 -11.14
N LEU A 453 3.73 -2.95 -11.13
CA LEU A 453 3.26 -4.31 -11.44
C LEU A 453 3.33 -4.62 -12.95
N GLY A 454 2.98 -3.64 -13.79
CA GLY A 454 2.95 -3.82 -15.24
C GLY A 454 1.62 -4.36 -15.76
N CYS A 455 0.50 -3.91 -15.18
CA CYS A 455 -0.82 -4.10 -15.77
C CYS A 455 -0.90 -3.42 -17.14
N VAL A 456 -1.74 -3.97 -18.00
CA VAL A 456 -2.08 -3.50 -19.33
C VAL A 456 -3.57 -3.64 -19.56
N TYR A 457 -4.11 -2.74 -20.37
CA TYR A 457 -5.51 -2.73 -20.79
C TYR A 457 -5.57 -2.94 -22.30
N LYS A 458 -6.35 -3.91 -22.78
CA LYS A 458 -6.28 -4.34 -24.18
C LYS A 458 -7.64 -4.66 -24.76
N LEU A 459 -7.92 -4.14 -25.96
CA LEU A 459 -9.09 -4.48 -26.77
C LEU A 459 -9.01 -5.96 -27.17
N VAL A 460 -10.05 -6.72 -26.85
CA VAL A 460 -10.14 -8.15 -27.18
C VAL A 460 -11.33 -8.47 -28.09
N GLU A 461 -12.31 -7.58 -28.21
CA GLU A 461 -13.48 -7.74 -29.08
C GLU A 461 -14.00 -6.36 -29.49
N LEU A 462 -14.39 -6.19 -30.76
CA LEU A 462 -15.00 -4.96 -31.29
C LEU A 462 -16.13 -5.33 -32.26
N ALA A 463 -17.33 -4.80 -32.04
CA ALA A 463 -18.54 -5.10 -32.80
C ALA A 463 -18.82 -6.62 -32.91
N GLY A 464 -18.58 -7.36 -31.81
CA GLY A 464 -18.71 -8.82 -31.77
C GLY A 464 -17.60 -9.59 -32.49
N ILE A 465 -16.61 -8.90 -33.06
CA ILE A 465 -15.47 -9.49 -33.77
C ILE A 465 -14.26 -9.53 -32.82
N PRO A 466 -13.74 -10.72 -32.47
CA PRO A 466 -12.54 -10.85 -31.65
C PRO A 466 -11.31 -10.17 -32.25
N ARG A 467 -10.49 -9.56 -31.41
CA ARG A 467 -9.28 -8.83 -31.78
C ARG A 467 -8.06 -9.44 -31.11
N ILE A 468 -6.97 -9.53 -31.88
CA ILE A 468 -5.66 -9.95 -31.40
C ILE A 468 -4.62 -8.89 -31.73
N LYS A 469 -3.78 -8.56 -30.75
CA LYS A 469 -2.60 -7.71 -30.94
C LYS A 469 -1.38 -8.60 -31.02
N ILE A 470 -0.71 -8.61 -32.18
CA ILE A 470 0.54 -9.34 -32.39
C ILE A 470 1.74 -8.48 -31.94
N SER A 471 2.85 -9.14 -31.62
CA SER A 471 4.08 -8.52 -31.16
C SER A 471 5.27 -9.36 -31.63
N GLN A 472 6.40 -8.69 -31.89
CA GLN A 472 7.71 -9.34 -32.09
C GLN A 472 8.08 -10.22 -30.88
N ASP A 473 7.73 -9.73 -29.69
CA ASP A 473 7.79 -10.51 -28.47
C ASP A 473 6.48 -11.31 -28.30
N VAL A 474 6.55 -12.61 -28.52
CA VAL A 474 5.43 -13.57 -28.38
C VAL A 474 4.74 -13.43 -27.03
N GLU A 475 5.47 -13.11 -25.96
CA GLU A 475 4.89 -12.95 -24.64
C GLU A 475 3.94 -11.75 -24.53
N LYS A 476 3.97 -10.81 -25.48
CA LYS A 476 3.09 -9.64 -25.51
C LYS A 476 1.88 -9.81 -26.43
N VAL A 477 1.69 -10.99 -27.03
CA VAL A 477 0.47 -11.32 -27.79
C VAL A 477 -0.72 -11.44 -26.84
N THR A 478 -1.85 -10.86 -27.22
CA THR A 478 -3.09 -10.86 -26.42
C THR A 478 -3.93 -12.10 -26.67
N ILE A 479 -4.66 -12.58 -25.67
CA ILE A 479 -5.64 -13.66 -25.84
C ILE A 479 -6.97 -13.02 -26.31
N PRO A 480 -7.48 -13.36 -27.52
CA PRO A 480 -8.60 -12.66 -28.15
C PRO A 480 -9.97 -13.01 -27.54
N GLY A 481 -10.97 -12.17 -27.84
CA GLY A 481 -12.39 -12.37 -27.54
C GLY A 481 -12.77 -12.22 -26.06
N ARG A 482 -14.07 -12.21 -25.78
CA ARG A 482 -14.60 -12.41 -24.43
C ARG A 482 -14.27 -13.81 -23.91
N LYS A 483 -13.92 -13.90 -22.63
CA LYS A 483 -13.43 -15.14 -21.99
C LYS A 483 -14.14 -15.42 -20.66
N ASN A 484 -14.19 -16.66 -20.22
CA ASN A 484 -14.50 -16.96 -18.81
C ASN A 484 -13.22 -17.40 -18.10
N LEU A 485 -13.18 -17.20 -16.78
CA LEU A 485 -12.03 -17.51 -15.94
C LEU A 485 -12.46 -18.41 -14.79
N TYR A 486 -11.82 -19.58 -14.69
CA TYR A 486 -12.10 -20.56 -13.66
C TYR A 486 -10.83 -20.96 -12.92
N ARG A 487 -10.91 -21.06 -11.60
CA ARG A 487 -9.89 -21.73 -10.80
C ARG A 487 -10.25 -23.19 -10.62
N VAL A 488 -9.31 -24.07 -10.93
CA VAL A 488 -9.46 -25.52 -10.81
C VAL A 488 -8.71 -26.04 -9.59
N TYR A 489 -9.38 -26.82 -8.75
CA TYR A 489 -8.80 -27.40 -7.54
C TYR A 489 -8.57 -28.91 -7.65
N GLY A 490 -7.55 -29.38 -6.95
CA GLY A 490 -7.20 -30.79 -6.80
C GLY A 490 -7.92 -31.45 -5.62
N GLN A 491 -7.77 -32.76 -5.47
CA GLN A 491 -8.40 -33.51 -4.37
C GLN A 491 -7.93 -33.06 -2.99
N ASP A 492 -6.74 -32.47 -2.91
CA ASP A 492 -6.13 -31.88 -1.71
C ASP A 492 -6.69 -30.47 -1.38
N GLY A 493 -7.67 -29.98 -2.16
CA GLY A 493 -8.25 -28.65 -2.01
C GLY A 493 -7.33 -27.52 -2.48
N LYS A 494 -6.18 -27.83 -3.10
CA LYS A 494 -5.22 -26.84 -3.60
C LYS A 494 -5.52 -26.44 -5.04
N ALA A 495 -5.25 -25.18 -5.36
CA ALA A 495 -5.39 -24.69 -6.73
C ALA A 495 -4.34 -25.34 -7.65
N LEU A 496 -4.79 -25.94 -8.74
CA LEU A 496 -3.95 -26.63 -9.73
C LEU A 496 -3.56 -25.71 -10.89
N CYS A 497 -4.55 -24.98 -11.43
CA CYS A 497 -4.39 -24.03 -12.52
C CYS A 497 -5.59 -23.09 -12.59
N ASP A 498 -5.37 -21.95 -13.25
CA ASP A 498 -6.44 -21.08 -13.73
C ASP A 498 -6.66 -21.37 -15.22
N LEU A 499 -7.92 -21.57 -15.59
CA LEU A 499 -8.35 -21.98 -16.92
C LEU A 499 -9.20 -20.88 -17.55
N LEU A 500 -8.72 -20.36 -18.68
CA LEU A 500 -9.47 -19.46 -19.55
C LEU A 500 -10.22 -20.27 -20.61
N THR A 501 -11.48 -19.90 -20.84
CA THR A 501 -12.34 -20.48 -21.88
C THR A 501 -12.87 -19.36 -22.76
N LYS A 502 -13.34 -19.68 -23.98
CA LYS A 502 -14.24 -18.78 -24.73
C LYS A 502 -15.49 -18.51 -23.89
N PHE A 503 -16.12 -17.37 -24.17
CA PHE A 503 -17.31 -16.94 -23.44
C PHE A 503 -18.51 -17.90 -23.55
N ASP A 504 -18.63 -18.59 -24.68
CA ASP A 504 -19.71 -19.53 -25.04
C ASP A 504 -19.39 -21.00 -24.70
N GLU A 505 -18.18 -21.30 -24.20
CA GLU A 505 -17.83 -22.65 -23.77
C GLU A 505 -18.59 -23.06 -22.49
N PRO A 506 -18.98 -24.34 -22.36
CA PRO A 506 -19.61 -24.84 -21.14
C PRO A 506 -18.67 -24.70 -19.94
N VAL A 507 -19.28 -24.45 -18.77
CA VAL A 507 -18.54 -24.37 -17.50
C VAL A 507 -17.80 -25.69 -17.24
N PRO A 508 -16.48 -25.66 -16.94
CA PRO A 508 -15.75 -26.85 -16.50
C PRO A 508 -16.42 -27.55 -15.32
N GLN A 509 -16.65 -28.86 -15.43
CA GLN A 509 -17.37 -29.64 -14.41
C GLN A 509 -16.44 -30.55 -13.60
N LYS A 510 -16.79 -30.76 -12.33
CA LYS A 510 -16.13 -31.71 -11.42
C LYS A 510 -16.02 -33.09 -12.07
N GLY A 511 -14.84 -33.72 -11.97
CA GLY A 511 -14.60 -35.07 -12.47
C GLY A 511 -14.48 -35.19 -14.00
N VAL A 512 -14.74 -34.13 -14.76
CA VAL A 512 -14.61 -34.12 -16.21
C VAL A 512 -13.20 -33.73 -16.61
N LYS A 513 -12.53 -34.59 -17.37
CA LYS A 513 -11.14 -34.39 -17.80
C LYS A 513 -11.07 -33.31 -18.89
N ILE A 514 -10.20 -32.31 -18.71
CA ILE A 514 -10.05 -31.17 -19.62
C ILE A 514 -8.60 -31.09 -20.08
N LEU A 515 -8.38 -30.88 -21.38
CA LEU A 515 -7.06 -30.58 -21.92
C LEU A 515 -6.73 -29.10 -21.69
N SER A 516 -5.77 -28.88 -20.78
CA SER A 516 -5.25 -27.57 -20.40
C SER A 516 -3.98 -27.28 -21.20
N ARG A 517 -3.93 -26.16 -21.92
CA ARG A 517 -2.80 -25.81 -22.79
C ARG A 517 -2.20 -24.47 -22.38
N HIS A 518 -0.88 -24.40 -22.29
CA HIS A 518 -0.20 -23.13 -22.10
C HIS A 518 -0.45 -22.23 -23.32
N PRO A 519 -0.76 -20.93 -23.16
CA PRO A 519 -1.17 -20.10 -24.28
C PRO A 519 -0.10 -19.94 -25.38
N PHE A 520 1.19 -19.97 -25.03
CA PHE A 520 2.31 -19.66 -25.95
C PHE A 520 3.37 -20.77 -26.05
N SER A 521 3.11 -21.95 -25.49
CA SER A 521 4.10 -23.05 -25.49
C SER A 521 3.40 -24.38 -25.71
N ASP A 522 3.40 -24.83 -26.95
CA ASP A 522 2.66 -26.02 -27.40
C ASP A 522 3.07 -27.30 -26.67
N GLN A 523 4.34 -27.40 -26.27
CA GLN A 523 4.85 -28.53 -25.50
C GLN A 523 4.30 -28.57 -24.06
N ARG A 524 3.86 -27.43 -23.52
CA ARG A 524 3.30 -27.32 -22.16
C ARG A 524 1.79 -27.53 -22.20
N ARG A 525 1.37 -28.79 -22.10
CA ARG A 525 -0.04 -29.19 -22.05
C ARG A 525 -0.22 -30.34 -21.07
N ALA A 526 -1.37 -30.38 -20.41
CA ALA A 526 -1.70 -31.42 -19.45
C ALA A 526 -3.21 -31.66 -19.43
N TYR A 527 -3.61 -32.88 -19.08
CA TYR A 527 -4.98 -33.12 -18.67
C TYR A 527 -5.15 -32.76 -17.20
N VAL A 528 -6.21 -32.02 -16.89
CA VAL A 528 -6.63 -31.72 -15.52
C VAL A 528 -8.01 -32.34 -15.30
N THR A 529 -8.20 -32.98 -14.15
CA THR A 529 -9.51 -33.47 -13.70
C THR A 529 -9.84 -32.76 -12.40
N PRO A 530 -10.77 -31.80 -12.41
CA PRO A 530 -11.07 -30.95 -11.25
C PRO A 530 -11.78 -31.76 -10.16
N SER A 531 -11.38 -31.56 -8.91
CA SER A 531 -12.20 -31.97 -7.74
C SER A 531 -13.32 -30.96 -7.47
N SER A 532 -13.06 -29.68 -7.76
CA SER A 532 -14.00 -28.56 -7.78
C SER A 532 -13.50 -27.47 -8.74
N VAL A 533 -14.43 -26.62 -9.16
CA VAL A 533 -14.19 -25.50 -10.06
C VAL A 533 -14.89 -24.27 -9.50
N THR A 534 -14.21 -23.12 -9.53
CA THR A 534 -14.80 -21.84 -9.11
C THR A 534 -14.70 -20.84 -10.27
N SER A 535 -15.84 -20.26 -10.67
CA SER A 535 -15.84 -19.08 -11.54
C SER A 535 -15.31 -17.89 -10.76
N LEU A 536 -14.30 -17.21 -11.31
CA LEU A 536 -13.69 -16.06 -10.65
C LEU A 536 -14.35 -14.74 -11.03
N TYR A 537 -15.10 -14.64 -12.14
CA TYR A 537 -15.73 -13.37 -12.52
C TYR A 537 -17.07 -13.14 -11.85
N LYS A 538 -17.26 -11.89 -11.46
CA LYS A 538 -18.55 -11.32 -11.07
C LYS A 538 -18.82 -10.03 -11.85
N LEU A 539 -20.09 -9.73 -12.10
CA LEU A 539 -20.53 -8.45 -12.65
C LEU A 539 -20.62 -7.44 -11.49
N TYR A 540 -19.79 -6.41 -11.49
CA TYR A 540 -19.75 -5.41 -10.41
C TYR A 540 -20.46 -4.11 -10.77
N TRP A 541 -20.49 -3.73 -12.05
CA TRP A 541 -21.16 -2.52 -12.52
C TRP A 541 -21.98 -2.82 -13.77
N ALA A 542 -23.23 -2.38 -13.79
CA ALA A 542 -24.07 -2.33 -14.99
C ALA A 542 -25.25 -1.37 -14.73
N ASP A 543 -25.84 -0.83 -15.80
CA ASP A 543 -27.04 0.01 -15.71
C ASP A 543 -26.90 1.20 -14.73
N GLY A 544 -25.70 1.76 -14.62
CA GLY A 544 -25.41 2.89 -13.72
C GLY A 544 -25.31 2.57 -12.23
N GLU A 545 -25.25 1.29 -11.84
CA GLU A 545 -25.22 0.90 -10.44
C GLU A 545 -24.26 -0.27 -10.14
N ILE A 546 -23.86 -0.35 -8.87
CA ILE A 546 -23.07 -1.47 -8.35
C ILE A 546 -23.97 -2.69 -8.17
N LYS A 547 -23.59 -3.82 -8.78
CA LYS A 547 -24.40 -5.06 -8.79
C LYS A 547 -24.01 -6.06 -7.72
N GLU A 548 -22.82 -5.93 -7.12
CA GLU A 548 -22.34 -6.79 -6.04
C GLU A 548 -21.96 -5.94 -4.83
N PRO A 549 -22.39 -6.30 -3.61
CA PRO A 549 -22.03 -5.56 -2.41
C PRO A 549 -20.51 -5.60 -2.21
N LEU A 550 -19.92 -4.43 -1.93
CA LEU A 550 -18.50 -4.34 -1.66
C LEU A 550 -18.22 -4.74 -0.20
N PRO A 551 -17.41 -5.78 0.04
CA PRO A 551 -17.08 -6.22 1.38
C PRO A 551 -16.24 -5.17 2.12
N ALA A 552 -16.33 -5.17 3.45
CA ALA A 552 -15.47 -4.32 4.28
C ALA A 552 -14.00 -4.72 4.14
N LEU A 553 -13.07 -3.77 4.31
CA LEU A 553 -11.63 -4.01 4.15
C LEU A 553 -11.11 -5.20 4.98
N LYS A 554 -11.63 -5.38 6.20
CA LYS A 554 -11.29 -6.53 7.06
C LYS A 554 -11.71 -7.88 6.44
N GLN A 555 -12.88 -7.95 5.82
CA GLN A 555 -13.36 -9.16 5.15
C GLN A 555 -12.51 -9.47 3.92
N ILE A 556 -12.08 -8.43 3.18
CA ILE A 556 -11.16 -8.57 2.05
C ILE A 556 -9.80 -9.12 2.52
N ARG A 557 -9.26 -8.60 3.63
CA ARG A 557 -8.02 -9.09 4.25
C ARG A 557 -8.13 -10.57 4.65
N GLU A 558 -9.23 -10.95 5.30
CA GLU A 558 -9.50 -12.33 5.72
C GLU A 558 -9.59 -13.26 4.49
N TYR A 559 -10.30 -12.82 3.45
CA TYR A 559 -10.41 -13.54 2.19
C TYR A 559 -9.05 -13.69 1.48
N ALA A 560 -8.24 -12.64 1.41
CA ALA A 560 -6.88 -12.70 0.83
C ALA A 560 -5.97 -13.69 1.57
N THR A 561 -6.05 -13.66 2.91
CA THR A 561 -5.31 -14.61 3.77
C THR A 561 -5.75 -16.05 3.51
N ASP A 562 -7.05 -16.27 3.33
CA ASP A 562 -7.60 -17.58 3.00
C ASP A 562 -7.19 -18.06 1.59
N GLN A 563 -7.21 -17.18 0.59
CA GLN A 563 -6.77 -17.50 -0.77
C GLN A 563 -5.32 -17.98 -0.83
N LEU A 564 -4.42 -17.36 -0.07
CA LEU A 564 -3.01 -17.79 0.02
C LEU A 564 -2.88 -19.20 0.61
N LYS A 565 -3.75 -19.60 1.56
CA LYS A 565 -3.76 -20.96 2.12
C LYS A 565 -4.19 -22.02 1.11
N HIS A 566 -4.94 -21.67 0.08
CA HIS A 566 -5.37 -22.59 -0.98
C HIS A 566 -4.31 -22.81 -2.06
N LEU A 567 -3.20 -22.05 -2.03
CA LEU A 567 -2.06 -22.33 -2.89
C LEU A 567 -1.18 -23.44 -2.33
N ARG A 568 -0.47 -24.12 -3.23
CA ARG A 568 0.57 -25.08 -2.85
C ARG A 568 1.79 -24.31 -2.35
N THR A 569 2.47 -24.85 -1.34
CA THR A 569 3.59 -24.19 -0.67
C THR A 569 4.78 -23.94 -1.60
N ASP A 570 4.96 -24.76 -2.63
CA ASP A 570 6.00 -24.58 -3.65
C ASP A 570 5.79 -23.35 -4.54
N ILE A 571 4.55 -22.86 -4.67
CA ILE A 571 4.22 -21.62 -5.42
C ILE A 571 4.46 -20.38 -4.56
N VAL A 572 4.17 -20.47 -3.26
CA VAL A 572 4.17 -19.31 -2.36
C VAL A 572 5.57 -19.00 -1.81
N ARG A 573 6.49 -19.97 -1.78
CA ARG A 573 7.85 -19.81 -1.21
C ARG A 573 8.63 -18.64 -1.81
N ASP A 574 9.52 -18.06 -1.00
CA ASP A 574 10.25 -16.85 -1.37
C ASP A 574 11.33 -17.09 -2.43
N LEU A 575 12.03 -18.24 -2.33
CA LEU A 575 13.16 -18.57 -3.20
C LEU A 575 12.76 -19.60 -4.26
N ASN A 576 12.97 -19.24 -5.52
CA ASN A 576 12.69 -20.08 -6.69
C ASN A 576 11.29 -20.72 -6.66
N PRO A 577 10.19 -19.96 -6.46
CA PRO A 577 8.85 -20.50 -6.47
C PRO A 577 8.51 -21.26 -7.77
N THR A 578 7.70 -22.30 -7.67
CA THR A 578 7.19 -23.05 -8.83
C THR A 578 6.17 -22.18 -9.58
N PRO A 579 6.31 -22.02 -10.92
CA PRO A 579 5.35 -21.27 -11.70
C PRO A 579 3.93 -21.84 -11.60
N TYR A 580 2.97 -20.95 -11.35
CA TYR A 580 1.56 -21.32 -11.39
C TYR A 580 1.07 -21.48 -12.84
N LYS A 581 0.19 -22.45 -13.07
CA LYS A 581 -0.31 -22.76 -14.40
C LYS A 581 -1.51 -21.87 -14.74
N VAL A 582 -1.32 -20.93 -15.66
CA VAL A 582 -2.41 -20.28 -16.39
C VAL A 582 -2.54 -20.95 -17.74
N SER A 583 -3.74 -21.40 -18.10
CA SER A 583 -3.96 -22.22 -19.28
C SER A 583 -5.24 -21.86 -20.01
N LEU A 584 -5.29 -22.23 -21.29
CA LEU A 584 -6.47 -22.16 -22.12
C LEU A 584 -7.09 -23.55 -22.24
N THR A 585 -8.40 -23.62 -22.44
CA THR A 585 -9.03 -24.80 -23.02
C THR A 585 -8.50 -25.05 -24.43
N ASN A 586 -8.67 -26.27 -24.92
CA ASN A 586 -8.28 -26.63 -26.27
C ASN A 586 -8.97 -25.74 -27.32
N ASP A 587 -10.23 -25.40 -27.11
CA ASP A 587 -11.02 -24.62 -28.08
C ASP A 587 -10.55 -23.16 -28.12
N LEU A 588 -10.35 -22.52 -26.96
CA LEU A 588 -9.78 -21.17 -26.91
C LEU A 588 -8.33 -21.14 -27.45
N PHE A 589 -7.53 -22.16 -27.18
CA PHE A 589 -6.17 -22.27 -27.70
C PHE A 589 -6.15 -22.32 -29.24
N ASN A 590 -6.94 -23.22 -29.83
CA ASN A 590 -7.02 -23.37 -31.28
C ASN A 590 -7.57 -22.10 -31.93
N PHE A 591 -8.63 -21.52 -31.36
CA PHE A 591 -9.22 -20.27 -31.82
C PHE A 591 -8.19 -19.12 -31.84
N MET A 592 -7.41 -18.96 -30.76
CA MET A 592 -6.36 -17.95 -30.70
C MET A 592 -5.27 -18.18 -31.77
N HIS A 593 -4.85 -19.42 -31.98
CA HIS A 593 -3.81 -19.75 -32.95
C HIS A 593 -4.27 -19.51 -34.40
N GLU A 594 -5.52 -19.86 -34.73
CA GLU A 594 -6.11 -19.55 -36.03
C GLU A 594 -6.18 -18.04 -36.28
N LEU A 595 -6.63 -17.27 -35.28
CA LEU A 595 -6.70 -15.81 -35.40
C LEU A 595 -5.32 -15.17 -35.51
N TRP A 596 -4.33 -15.72 -34.81
CA TRP A 596 -2.93 -15.29 -34.92
C TRP A 596 -2.44 -15.47 -36.35
N ILE A 597 -2.47 -16.69 -36.91
CA ILE A 597 -1.95 -16.97 -38.25
C ILE A 597 -2.60 -16.05 -39.29
N ARG A 598 -3.92 -15.83 -39.19
CA ARG A 598 -4.66 -14.93 -40.09
C ARG A 598 -4.26 -13.46 -39.98
N SER A 599 -3.71 -13.05 -38.84
CA SER A 599 -3.38 -11.65 -38.55
C SER A 599 -1.91 -11.30 -38.79
N VAL A 600 -1.03 -12.29 -38.98
CA VAL A 600 0.38 -12.06 -39.32
C VAL A 600 0.51 -11.79 -40.82
N PRO A 601 1.11 -10.66 -41.23
CA PRO A 601 1.40 -10.42 -42.64
C PRO A 601 2.32 -11.50 -43.21
N ILE A 602 2.05 -11.93 -44.44
CA ILE A 602 2.94 -12.85 -45.18
C ILE A 602 4.05 -12.01 -45.80
N GLY A 603 5.30 -12.28 -45.42
CA GLY A 603 6.48 -11.65 -46.02
C GLY A 603 6.94 -12.42 -47.25
N GLU A 604 7.42 -11.68 -48.26
CA GLU A 604 8.18 -12.22 -49.38
C GLU A 604 9.68 -12.03 -49.08
N LEU A 605 10.47 -13.10 -49.22
CA LEU A 605 11.93 -13.02 -49.09
C LEU A 605 12.52 -12.85 -50.49
N ASN A 606 13.14 -11.69 -50.74
CA ASN A 606 13.85 -11.36 -51.98
C ASN A 606 15.36 -11.53 -51.84
#